data_AF-A0A432UMW3-F1
#
_entry.id   AF-A0A432UMW3-F1
#
_cell.length_a   1.000
_cell.length_b   1.000
_cell.length_c   1.000
_cell.angle_alpha   90.00
_cell.angle_beta   90.00
_cell.angle_gamma   90.00
#
_symmetry.space_group_name_H-M   'P 1'
#
loop_
_entity.id
_entity.type
_entity.pdbx_description
1 polymer ?
#
loop_
_entity_poly.entity_id
_entity_poly.type
_entity_poly.pdbx_seq_one_letter_code
_entity_poly.pdbx_strand_id
1 'polypeptide(L)'
;MMLSYVQKYDSQAQAKDVEKLSDIWEQVVHLIIQEMLDYSEVQMNTLHFNLKEEMAYELAKLIDFLSGQVVKERLKGKKISQLNIQKEKQDCLGELGKIKITETAHNCAELVWLKRYRERWEKKSIKALNQTEKKLTPLKVKPVNKNHFIPKSFLRKYWANKQRLFRCKKSTNKKLKINSLALGSWGYSNNLYSDHLEAYFGLLEGDASIPIEKILNREPLFQSEKTALVGFIVIQRLRNPHFMKKLEAGISPLIIQEVGHEKLLDSNYMQAVYESIYTENKLYAELAKPIFDGDWVILKSKTSIVVLPDTSVIFGKYKGHQYVIMPLTPEECLCVLPVPPIQKRFFPHIIELDDTFENYLFQILALASNEDFLCLKDAPLNPLNGDIALFSDALISFLIDELATDESMEKGKKGKRGKGDATL
;
A
#
# COMPACT_ATOMS: atom_id res chain seq x y z
N MET A 1 -4.41 -24.48 -1.13
CA MET A 1 -3.11 -24.00 -1.63
C MET A 1 -2.39 -25.10 -2.43
N MET A 2 -2.45 -26.36 -1.99
CA MET A 2 -1.79 -27.48 -2.69
C MET A 2 -2.24 -27.70 -4.14
N LEU A 3 -3.54 -27.56 -4.44
CA LEU A 3 -4.06 -27.75 -5.80
C LEU A 3 -3.37 -26.86 -6.85
N SER A 4 -3.12 -25.59 -6.54
CA SER A 4 -2.43 -24.69 -7.47
C SER A 4 -0.97 -25.08 -7.69
N TYR A 5 -0.31 -25.69 -6.70
CA TYR A 5 1.05 -26.21 -6.90
C TYR A 5 1.06 -27.49 -7.71
N VAL A 6 0.13 -28.40 -7.42
CA VAL A 6 0.00 -29.65 -8.19
C VAL A 6 -0.23 -29.34 -9.65
N GLN A 7 -1.16 -28.44 -9.97
CA GLN A 7 -1.50 -28.08 -11.34
C GLN A 7 -0.32 -27.47 -12.12
N LYS A 8 0.71 -26.92 -11.44
CA LYS A 8 1.97 -26.49 -12.08
C LYS A 8 2.80 -27.66 -12.59
N TYR A 9 2.70 -28.84 -11.97
CA TYR A 9 3.48 -30.03 -12.29
C TYR A 9 2.66 -31.11 -13.02
N ASP A 10 1.34 -31.13 -12.82
CA ASP A 10 0.38 -31.99 -13.49
C ASP A 10 -0.89 -31.18 -13.85
N SER A 11 -0.88 -30.55 -15.02
CA SER A 11 -1.94 -29.65 -15.47
C SER A 11 -3.29 -30.33 -15.70
N GLN A 12 -3.32 -31.67 -15.77
CA GLN A 12 -4.55 -32.46 -15.96
C GLN A 12 -5.11 -33.01 -14.64
N ALA A 13 -4.46 -32.75 -13.50
CA ALA A 13 -4.90 -33.24 -12.21
C ALA A 13 -6.30 -32.72 -11.85
N GLN A 14 -7.22 -33.65 -11.60
CA GLN A 14 -8.58 -33.34 -11.17
C GLN A 14 -8.60 -33.01 -9.67
N ALA A 15 -9.44 -32.05 -9.28
CA ALA A 15 -9.51 -31.57 -7.89
C ALA A 15 -9.77 -32.69 -6.87
N LYS A 16 -10.58 -33.69 -7.25
CA LYS A 16 -10.95 -34.83 -6.40
C LYS A 16 -9.76 -35.77 -6.10
N ASP A 17 -8.85 -35.95 -7.06
CA ASP A 17 -7.66 -36.79 -6.87
C ASP A 17 -6.60 -36.07 -6.05
N VAL A 18 -6.57 -34.74 -6.18
CA VAL A 18 -5.66 -33.88 -5.41
C VAL A 18 -6.06 -33.81 -3.94
N GLU A 19 -7.37 -33.75 -3.64
CA GLU A 19 -7.88 -33.52 -2.28
C GLU A 19 -7.34 -34.53 -1.25
N LYS A 20 -7.39 -35.82 -1.58
CA LYS A 20 -6.91 -36.87 -0.66
C LYS A 20 -5.40 -36.85 -0.43
N LEU A 21 -4.63 -36.46 -1.44
CA LEU A 21 -3.17 -36.32 -1.32
C LEU A 21 -2.80 -34.99 -0.65
N SER A 22 -3.58 -33.94 -0.89
CA SER A 22 -3.36 -32.63 -0.28
C SER A 22 -3.51 -32.69 1.23
N ASP A 23 -4.47 -33.46 1.75
CA ASP A 23 -4.62 -33.60 3.21
C ASP A 23 -3.35 -34.18 3.85
N ILE A 24 -2.74 -35.19 3.21
CA ILE A 24 -1.48 -35.80 3.69
C ILE A 24 -0.34 -34.78 3.61
N TRP A 25 -0.20 -34.08 2.49
CA TRP A 25 0.90 -33.13 2.29
C TRP A 25 0.75 -31.86 3.14
N GLU A 26 -0.47 -31.37 3.34
CA GLU A 26 -0.76 -30.26 4.26
C GLU A 26 -0.46 -30.68 5.69
N GLN A 27 -0.76 -31.93 6.08
CA GLN A 27 -0.36 -32.46 7.38
C GLN A 27 1.17 -32.53 7.54
N VAL A 28 1.92 -32.90 6.50
CA VAL A 28 3.40 -32.87 6.52
C VAL A 28 3.90 -31.45 6.76
N VAL A 29 3.41 -30.46 6.00
CA VAL A 29 3.80 -29.05 6.17
C VAL A 29 3.44 -28.55 7.57
N HIS A 30 2.25 -28.90 8.07
CA HIS A 30 1.81 -28.54 9.41
C HIS A 30 2.74 -29.08 10.49
N LEU A 31 3.12 -30.36 10.42
CA LEU A 31 4.04 -30.98 11.38
C LEU A 31 5.44 -30.36 11.31
N ILE A 32 5.96 -30.08 10.10
CA ILE A 32 7.24 -29.37 9.96
C ILE A 32 7.19 -28.01 10.66
N ILE A 33 6.11 -27.24 10.46
CA ILE A 33 5.96 -25.92 11.07
C ILE A 33 5.79 -26.02 12.58
N GLN A 34 4.99 -26.95 13.07
CA GLN A 34 4.78 -27.14 14.50
C GLN A 34 6.10 -27.47 15.19
N GLU A 35 6.83 -28.47 14.68
CA GLU A 35 8.11 -28.90 15.25
C GLU A 35 9.19 -27.81 15.14
N MET A 36 9.18 -27.02 14.06
CA MET A 36 10.05 -25.86 13.91
C MET A 36 9.77 -24.81 14.98
N LEU A 37 8.49 -24.51 15.25
CA LEU A 37 8.08 -23.54 16.26
C LEU A 37 8.42 -24.03 17.66
N ASP A 38 8.12 -25.29 17.98
CA ASP A 38 8.46 -25.92 19.27
C ASP A 38 9.97 -25.89 19.53
N TYR A 39 10.78 -26.25 18.52
CA TYR A 39 12.23 -26.20 18.60
C TYR A 39 12.77 -24.76 18.77
N SER A 40 12.12 -23.79 18.12
CA SER A 40 12.52 -22.38 18.19
C SER A 40 12.12 -21.70 19.49
N GLU A 41 10.97 -22.07 20.08
CA GLU A 41 10.42 -21.45 21.29
C GLU A 41 11.42 -21.51 22.45
N VAL A 42 12.10 -22.65 22.63
CA VAL A 42 13.12 -22.86 23.66
C VAL A 42 14.31 -21.89 23.51
N GLN A 43 14.54 -21.36 22.31
CA GLN A 43 15.67 -20.47 22.00
C GLN A 43 15.26 -18.99 21.93
N MET A 44 13.97 -18.69 21.82
CA MET A 44 13.45 -17.34 21.58
C MET A 44 12.98 -16.69 22.88
N ASN A 45 13.94 -16.26 23.70
CA ASN A 45 13.66 -15.77 25.05
C ASN A 45 13.12 -14.33 25.09
N THR A 46 13.27 -13.56 24.01
CA THR A 46 12.97 -12.12 24.02
C THR A 46 12.16 -11.70 22.80
N LEU A 47 10.83 -11.80 22.90
CA LEU A 47 9.90 -11.30 21.88
C LEU A 47 8.92 -10.30 22.47
N HIS A 48 8.83 -9.13 21.85
CA HIS A 48 7.85 -8.11 22.18
C HIS A 48 6.63 -8.17 21.26
N PHE A 49 5.45 -7.78 21.74
CA PHE A 49 4.16 -7.94 21.03
C PHE A 49 4.09 -7.26 19.65
N ASN A 50 4.87 -6.22 19.43
CA ASN A 50 4.92 -5.45 18.17
C ASN A 50 5.48 -6.22 16.96
N LEU A 51 5.91 -7.48 17.11
CA LEU A 51 6.46 -8.29 16.01
C LEU A 51 5.46 -9.29 15.40
N LYS A 52 4.25 -9.39 15.96
CA LYS A 52 3.25 -10.39 15.55
C LYS A 52 2.97 -10.39 14.06
N GLU A 53 2.78 -9.22 13.45
CA GLU A 53 2.46 -9.12 12.02
C GLU A 53 3.66 -9.52 11.14
N GLU A 54 4.88 -9.12 11.53
CA GLU A 54 6.12 -9.47 10.81
C GLU A 54 6.38 -10.98 10.87
N MET A 55 6.21 -11.58 12.05
CA MET A 55 6.36 -13.02 12.25
C MET A 55 5.30 -13.80 11.46
N ALA A 56 4.04 -13.38 11.51
CA ALA A 56 2.97 -14.02 10.75
C ALA A 56 3.24 -14.00 9.24
N TYR A 57 3.78 -12.89 8.70
CA TYR A 57 4.15 -12.78 7.29
C TYR A 57 5.29 -13.74 6.91
N GLU A 58 6.39 -13.77 7.68
CA GLU A 58 7.49 -14.68 7.38
C GLU A 58 7.07 -16.16 7.54
N LEU A 59 6.19 -16.47 8.50
CA LEU A 59 5.61 -17.81 8.65
C LEU A 59 4.77 -18.19 7.44
N ALA A 60 3.92 -17.28 6.95
CA ALA A 60 3.10 -17.51 5.76
C ALA A 60 3.97 -17.78 4.52
N LYS A 61 5.06 -17.03 4.32
CA LYS A 61 6.02 -17.26 3.24
C LYS A 61 6.70 -18.63 3.34
N LEU A 62 7.05 -19.04 4.56
CA LEU A 62 7.66 -20.34 4.79
C LEU A 62 6.68 -21.48 4.50
N ILE A 63 5.42 -21.35 4.94
CA ILE A 63 4.35 -22.31 4.63
C ILE A 63 4.14 -22.43 3.11
N ASP A 64 4.08 -21.31 2.40
CA ASP A 64 3.95 -21.26 0.94
C ASP A 64 5.12 -21.97 0.24
N PHE A 65 6.35 -21.64 0.65
CA PHE A 65 7.57 -22.28 0.15
C PHE A 65 7.60 -23.79 0.40
N LEU A 66 7.35 -24.23 1.64
CA LEU A 66 7.34 -25.64 2.03
C LEU A 66 6.25 -26.41 1.27
N SER A 67 5.06 -25.84 1.12
CA SER A 67 3.98 -26.43 0.34
C SER A 67 4.40 -26.70 -1.10
N GLY A 68 5.08 -25.73 -1.74
CA GLY A 68 5.65 -25.91 -3.06
C GLY A 68 6.73 -26.98 -3.13
N GLN A 69 7.66 -27.03 -2.15
CA GLN A 69 8.73 -28.03 -2.12
C GLN A 69 8.20 -29.45 -1.89
N VAL A 70 7.24 -29.63 -0.98
CA VAL A 70 6.62 -30.95 -0.72
C VAL A 70 5.98 -31.46 -1.99
N VAL A 71 5.15 -30.66 -2.68
CA VAL A 71 4.52 -31.09 -3.94
C VAL A 71 5.56 -31.45 -5.00
N LYS A 72 6.59 -30.61 -5.17
CA LYS A 72 7.67 -30.87 -6.14
C LYS A 72 8.43 -32.17 -5.84
N GLU A 73 8.78 -32.38 -4.57
CA GLU A 73 9.49 -33.57 -4.08
C GLU A 73 8.67 -34.85 -4.25
N ARG A 74 7.35 -34.80 -3.99
CA ARG A 74 6.49 -35.98 -4.07
C ARG A 74 6.09 -36.34 -5.50
N LEU A 75 5.91 -35.33 -6.37
CA LEU A 75 5.63 -35.59 -7.77
C LEU A 75 6.88 -36.07 -8.52
N LYS A 76 8.06 -35.44 -8.38
CA LYS A 76 9.32 -35.89 -9.04
C LYS A 76 9.14 -36.41 -10.48
N GLY A 77 8.32 -35.72 -11.29
CA GLY A 77 8.01 -36.08 -12.69
C GLY A 77 6.90 -37.12 -12.90
N LYS A 78 6.26 -37.60 -11.83
CA LYS A 78 5.07 -38.46 -11.86
C LYS A 78 3.79 -37.64 -11.93
N LYS A 79 2.75 -38.24 -12.52
CA LYS A 79 1.38 -37.71 -12.47
C LYS A 79 0.72 -38.06 -11.14
N ILE A 80 -0.26 -37.26 -10.71
CA ILE A 80 -1.01 -37.54 -9.46
C ILE A 80 -1.67 -38.92 -9.49
N SER A 81 -2.19 -39.33 -10.64
CA SER A 81 -2.87 -40.62 -10.82
C SER A 81 -1.95 -41.83 -10.61
N GLN A 82 -0.64 -41.63 -10.61
CA GLN A 82 0.36 -42.67 -10.38
C GLN A 82 0.72 -42.83 -8.89
N LEU A 83 0.21 -41.97 -8.02
CA LEU A 83 0.48 -42.01 -6.59
C LEU A 83 -0.56 -42.86 -5.87
N ASN A 84 -0.08 -43.77 -5.03
CA ASN A 84 -0.93 -44.56 -4.16
C ASN A 84 -1.07 -43.86 -2.80
N ILE A 85 -2.30 -43.54 -2.39
CA ILE A 85 -2.61 -42.76 -1.18
C ILE A 85 -2.08 -43.44 0.10
N GLN A 86 -2.25 -44.76 0.23
CA GLN A 86 -1.81 -45.49 1.43
C GLN A 86 -0.30 -45.51 1.56
N LYS A 87 0.38 -45.76 0.43
CA LYS A 87 1.84 -45.70 0.37
C LYS A 87 2.35 -44.29 0.66
N GLU A 88 1.69 -43.28 0.09
CA GLU A 88 2.04 -41.89 0.32
C GLU A 88 1.94 -41.52 1.79
N LYS A 89 0.85 -41.93 2.45
CA LYS A 89 0.64 -41.72 3.88
C LYS A 89 1.76 -42.37 4.71
N GLN A 90 2.12 -43.61 4.40
CA GLN A 90 3.20 -44.32 5.10
C GLN A 90 4.57 -43.67 4.85
N ASP A 91 4.87 -43.30 3.61
CA ASP A 91 6.15 -42.69 3.23
C ASP A 91 6.32 -41.28 3.83
N CYS A 92 5.22 -40.53 4.01
CA CYS A 92 5.22 -39.17 4.55
C CYS A 92 5.10 -39.12 6.07
N LEU A 93 4.28 -39.98 6.68
CA LEU A 93 3.90 -39.88 8.10
C LEU A 93 4.33 -41.11 8.93
N GLY A 94 4.91 -42.14 8.30
CA GLY A 94 5.58 -43.24 8.98
C GLY A 94 6.93 -42.82 9.58
N GLU A 95 7.68 -43.75 10.16
CA GLU A 95 8.91 -43.44 10.90
C GLU A 95 9.95 -42.65 10.09
N LEU A 96 10.26 -43.10 8.87
CA LEU A 96 11.20 -42.39 7.99
C LEU A 96 10.68 -41.01 7.57
N GLY A 97 9.36 -40.88 7.42
CA GLY A 97 8.72 -39.60 7.11
C GLY A 97 8.83 -38.62 8.27
N LYS A 98 8.59 -39.09 9.50
CA LYS A 98 8.76 -38.30 10.73
C LYS A 98 10.19 -37.82 10.92
N ILE A 99 11.19 -38.67 10.71
CA ILE A 99 12.60 -38.27 10.78
C ILE A 99 12.88 -37.12 9.79
N LYS A 100 12.42 -37.23 8.55
CA LYS A 100 12.57 -36.15 7.56
C LYS A 100 11.83 -34.88 7.94
N ILE A 101 10.64 -34.99 8.54
CA ILE A 101 9.88 -33.85 9.06
C ILE A 101 10.70 -33.13 10.13
N THR A 102 11.21 -33.84 11.13
CA THR A 102 12.07 -33.30 12.20
C THR A 102 13.33 -32.62 11.64
N GLU A 103 14.06 -33.31 10.75
CA GLU A 103 15.27 -32.74 10.13
C GLU A 103 14.95 -31.47 9.32
N THR A 104 13.85 -31.47 8.57
CA THR A 104 13.42 -30.31 7.80
C THR A 104 12.99 -29.16 8.72
N ALA A 105 12.28 -29.47 9.80
CA ALA A 105 11.83 -28.52 10.81
C ALA A 105 13.01 -27.82 11.49
N HIS A 106 14.01 -28.58 11.95
CA HIS A 106 15.23 -28.03 12.55
C HIS A 106 16.03 -27.16 11.57
N ASN A 107 16.16 -27.61 10.32
CA ASN A 107 16.82 -26.81 9.28
C ASN A 107 16.08 -25.50 9.02
N CYS A 108 14.74 -25.52 8.92
CA CYS A 108 13.94 -24.32 8.77
C CYS A 108 14.07 -23.39 10.00
N ALA A 109 14.09 -23.97 11.20
CA ALA A 109 14.25 -23.23 12.44
C ALA A 109 15.60 -22.49 12.44
N GLU A 110 16.72 -23.20 12.28
CA GLU A 110 18.05 -22.58 12.36
C GLU A 110 18.35 -21.61 11.21
N LEU A 111 18.04 -22.01 9.96
CA LEU A 111 18.48 -21.25 8.79
C LEU A 111 17.55 -20.07 8.45
N VAL A 112 16.27 -20.16 8.82
CA VAL A 112 15.27 -19.14 8.48
C VAL A 112 14.77 -18.44 9.74
N TRP A 113 14.15 -19.19 10.65
CA TRP A 113 13.37 -18.60 11.75
C TRP A 113 14.25 -17.96 12.83
N LEU A 114 15.16 -18.74 13.42
CA LEU A 114 16.11 -18.30 14.45
C LEU A 114 17.15 -17.33 13.91
N LYS A 115 17.54 -17.48 12.63
CA LYS A 115 18.35 -16.47 11.96
C LYS A 115 17.65 -15.11 11.96
N ARG A 116 16.37 -15.04 11.55
CA ARG A 116 15.58 -13.80 11.60
C ARG A 116 15.40 -13.28 13.02
N TYR A 117 15.21 -14.18 13.98
CA TYR A 117 15.17 -13.83 15.39
C TYR A 117 16.43 -13.09 15.84
N ARG A 118 17.60 -13.73 15.74
CA ARG A 118 18.91 -13.21 16.18
C ARG A 118 19.31 -11.94 15.41
N GLU A 119 19.06 -11.91 14.11
CA GLU A 119 19.50 -10.79 13.26
C GLU A 119 18.64 -9.53 13.44
N ARG A 120 17.34 -9.69 13.71
CA ARG A 120 16.36 -8.61 13.62
C ARG A 120 15.37 -8.54 14.79
N TRP A 121 14.63 -9.62 15.07
CA TRP A 121 13.51 -9.56 16.03
C TRP A 121 13.95 -9.38 17.48
N GLU A 122 15.00 -10.08 17.89
CA GLU A 122 15.59 -9.95 19.22
C GLU A 122 16.07 -8.52 19.46
N LYS A 123 16.83 -7.96 18.52
CA LYS A 123 17.33 -6.57 18.59
C LYS A 123 16.19 -5.55 18.67
N LYS A 124 15.12 -5.74 17.90
CA LYS A 124 13.92 -4.89 17.97
C LYS A 124 13.22 -5.01 19.32
N SER A 125 13.10 -6.23 19.85
CA SER A 125 12.45 -6.50 21.14
C SER A 125 13.24 -5.92 22.30
N ILE A 126 14.56 -6.16 22.36
CA ILE A 126 15.46 -5.56 23.35
C ILE A 126 15.38 -4.02 23.29
N LYS A 127 15.40 -3.44 22.09
CA LYS A 127 15.28 -1.98 21.94
C LYS A 127 13.94 -1.45 22.44
N ALA A 128 12.84 -2.18 22.22
CA ALA A 128 11.52 -1.79 22.70
C ALA A 128 11.42 -1.92 24.23
N LEU A 129 11.94 -3.01 24.81
CA LEU A 129 11.91 -3.27 26.25
C LEU A 129 12.83 -2.34 27.05
N ASN A 130 13.98 -1.95 26.48
CA ASN A 130 14.96 -1.06 27.12
C ASN A 130 14.61 0.44 26.97
N GLN A 131 13.55 0.79 26.22
CA GLN A 131 13.08 2.18 26.14
C GLN A 131 12.26 2.53 27.38
N THR A 132 12.94 2.80 28.49
CA THR A 132 12.30 3.36 29.70
C THR A 132 11.89 4.83 29.51
N GLU A 133 12.57 5.57 28.63
CA GLU A 133 12.15 6.89 28.15
C GLU A 133 12.58 7.08 26.69
N LYS A 134 11.66 7.48 25.79
CA LYS A 134 12.02 7.87 24.42
C LYS A 134 12.93 9.09 24.49
N LYS A 135 14.25 8.93 24.32
CA LYS A 135 15.16 10.05 24.04
C LYS A 135 14.69 10.73 22.75
N LEU A 136 14.03 11.87 22.90
CA LEU A 136 13.63 12.70 21.76
C LEU A 136 14.89 13.15 21.05
N THR A 137 15.11 12.64 19.84
CA THR A 137 16.19 13.16 19.01
C THR A 137 15.78 14.57 18.60
N PRO A 138 16.58 15.60 18.91
CA PRO A 138 16.22 16.97 18.56
C PRO A 138 16.06 17.08 17.05
N LEU A 139 14.99 17.75 16.62
CA LEU A 139 14.72 17.98 15.21
C LEU A 139 15.82 18.87 14.63
N LYS A 140 16.46 18.41 13.56
CA LYS A 140 17.48 19.19 12.84
C LYS A 140 16.80 20.13 11.84
N VAL A 141 16.49 21.33 12.29
CA VAL A 141 15.94 22.39 11.45
C VAL A 141 17.03 23.01 10.60
N LYS A 142 16.80 23.11 9.28
CA LYS A 142 17.70 23.80 8.34
C LYS A 142 16.91 24.91 7.65
N PRO A 143 17.50 26.11 7.46
CA PRO A 143 16.83 27.17 6.76
C PRO A 143 16.61 26.79 5.29
N VAL A 144 15.37 26.93 4.82
CA VAL A 144 15.00 26.70 3.43
C VAL A 144 14.27 27.91 2.85
N ASN A 145 14.80 28.48 1.77
CA ASN A 145 14.14 29.62 1.09
C ASN A 145 12.88 29.19 0.32
N LYS A 146 12.76 27.90 0.00
CA LYS A 146 11.66 27.30 -0.76
C LYS A 146 11.24 26.00 -0.10
N ASN A 147 10.01 25.96 0.39
CA ASN A 147 9.43 24.73 0.92
C ASN A 147 8.95 23.84 -0.23
N HIS A 148 9.07 22.52 -0.08
CA HIS A 148 8.51 21.58 -1.05
C HIS A 148 7.09 21.14 -0.65
N PHE A 149 6.14 21.29 -1.57
CA PHE A 149 4.81 20.68 -1.42
C PHE A 149 4.71 19.31 -2.10
N ILE A 150 5.70 18.93 -2.92
CA ILE A 150 5.88 17.58 -3.47
C ILE A 150 7.33 17.14 -3.23
N PRO A 151 7.60 15.97 -2.60
CA PRO A 151 8.94 15.61 -2.20
C PRO A 151 9.84 15.34 -3.41
N LYS A 152 11.05 15.92 -3.43
CA LYS A 152 12.05 15.63 -4.47
C LYS A 152 12.47 14.17 -4.48
N SER A 153 12.58 13.55 -3.31
CA SER A 153 12.91 12.13 -3.15
C SER A 153 11.88 11.24 -3.84
N PHE A 154 10.59 11.54 -3.64
CA PHE A 154 9.47 10.87 -4.28
C PHE A 154 9.53 11.01 -5.80
N LEU A 155 9.67 12.24 -6.32
CA LEU A 155 9.80 12.49 -7.76
C LEU A 155 10.99 11.74 -8.38
N ARG A 156 12.15 11.80 -7.74
CA ARG A 156 13.37 11.17 -8.25
C ARG A 156 13.25 9.64 -8.28
N LYS A 157 12.69 9.04 -7.22
CA LYS A 157 12.63 7.59 -7.03
C LYS A 157 11.55 6.96 -7.89
N TYR A 158 10.35 7.54 -7.94
CA TYR A 158 9.16 6.88 -8.50
C TYR A 158 8.66 7.45 -9.83
N TRP A 159 8.96 8.72 -10.13
CA TRP A 159 8.45 9.39 -11.34
C TRP A 159 9.50 9.53 -12.43
N ALA A 160 10.67 10.07 -12.07
CA ALA A 160 11.70 10.31 -13.05
C ALA A 160 12.37 9.01 -13.48
N ASN A 161 12.77 8.15 -12.54
CA ASN A 161 13.44 6.86 -12.80
C ASN A 161 14.31 6.83 -14.10
N LYS A 162 15.27 7.75 -14.21
CA LYS A 162 16.18 7.97 -15.38
C LYS A 162 15.55 8.56 -16.65
N GLN A 163 14.24 8.78 -16.69
CA GLN A 163 13.51 9.48 -17.72
C GLN A 163 13.39 10.99 -17.42
N ARG A 164 13.08 11.76 -18.47
CA ARG A 164 12.81 13.19 -18.36
C ARG A 164 11.32 13.40 -18.06
N LEU A 165 11.04 14.26 -17.07
CA LEU A 165 9.69 14.72 -16.77
C LEU A 165 9.37 15.98 -17.59
N PHE A 166 8.12 16.06 -18.01
CA PHE A 166 7.59 17.20 -18.76
C PHE A 166 6.53 17.90 -17.92
N ARG A 167 6.55 19.22 -17.95
CA ARG A 167 5.52 20.06 -17.34
C ARG A 167 4.44 20.30 -18.37
N CYS A 168 3.25 19.84 -18.07
CA CYS A 168 2.05 20.02 -18.86
C CYS A 168 1.22 21.15 -18.22
N LYS A 169 1.21 22.35 -18.83
CA LYS A 169 0.47 23.53 -18.33
C LYS A 169 -0.91 23.63 -18.97
N LYS A 170 -1.95 23.83 -18.15
CA LYS A 170 -3.32 24.09 -18.62
C LYS A 170 -3.42 25.51 -19.17
N SER A 171 -3.78 25.64 -20.46
CA SER A 171 -4.14 26.94 -21.03
C SER A 171 -5.62 27.24 -20.80
N THR A 172 -5.98 28.52 -20.88
CA THR A 172 -7.38 29.01 -20.82
C THR A 172 -8.30 28.35 -21.84
N ASN A 173 -7.76 27.85 -22.96
CA ASN A 173 -8.54 27.19 -24.02
C ASN A 173 -8.56 25.66 -23.90
N LYS A 174 -8.25 25.10 -22.71
CA LYS A 174 -8.12 23.65 -22.47
C LYS A 174 -7.07 22.92 -23.33
N LYS A 175 -6.25 23.66 -24.10
CA LYS A 175 -5.07 23.11 -24.79
C LYS A 175 -3.92 22.93 -23.80
N LEU A 176 -3.18 21.84 -23.93
CA LEU A 176 -2.01 21.56 -23.11
C LEU A 176 -0.76 22.17 -23.75
N LYS A 177 0.02 22.92 -22.96
CA LYS A 177 1.36 23.35 -23.37
C LYS A 177 2.39 22.50 -22.64
N ILE A 178 3.24 21.80 -23.38
CA ILE A 178 4.21 20.85 -22.84
C ILE A 178 5.60 21.46 -22.93
N ASN A 179 6.28 21.59 -21.79
CA ASN A 179 7.65 22.07 -21.71
C ASN A 179 8.51 21.09 -20.93
N SER A 180 9.74 20.86 -21.39
CA SER A 180 10.73 20.09 -20.63
C SER A 180 11.06 20.80 -19.32
N LEU A 181 11.18 20.07 -18.22
CA LEU A 181 11.45 20.64 -16.90
C LEU A 181 12.64 19.96 -16.22
N ALA A 182 13.48 20.75 -15.55
CA ALA A 182 14.44 20.21 -14.61
C ALA A 182 13.70 19.73 -13.35
N LEU A 183 13.95 18.49 -12.90
CA LEU A 183 13.25 17.89 -11.76
C LEU A 183 13.30 18.75 -10.47
N GLY A 184 14.36 19.54 -10.29
CA GLY A 184 14.54 20.39 -9.12
C GLY A 184 13.72 21.69 -9.10
N SER A 185 12.97 22.02 -10.16
CA SER A 185 12.22 23.27 -10.25
C SER A 185 10.70 23.14 -10.10
N TRP A 186 10.18 21.94 -9.82
CA TRP A 186 8.76 21.70 -9.59
C TRP A 186 8.46 21.24 -8.17
N GLY A 187 7.26 21.53 -7.67
CA GLY A 187 6.85 21.12 -6.34
C GLY A 187 7.38 22.01 -5.21
N TYR A 188 7.79 23.25 -5.50
CA TYR A 188 8.30 24.20 -4.50
C TYR A 188 7.57 25.54 -4.55
N SER A 189 7.41 26.17 -3.40
CA SER A 189 6.98 27.56 -3.28
C SER A 189 7.72 28.26 -2.14
N ASN A 190 7.81 29.59 -2.23
CA ASN A 190 8.49 30.38 -1.20
C ASN A 190 7.58 30.48 0.03
N ASN A 191 8.17 30.33 1.22
CA ASN A 191 7.57 30.66 2.51
C ASN A 191 6.13 30.13 2.70
N LEU A 192 5.86 28.89 2.29
CA LEU A 192 4.57 28.27 2.57
C LEU A 192 4.38 28.10 4.08
N TYR A 193 5.42 27.64 4.75
CA TYR A 193 5.43 27.34 6.18
C TYR A 193 6.88 27.38 6.71
N SER A 194 7.03 27.31 8.02
CA SER A 194 8.29 27.44 8.74
C SER A 194 9.28 26.33 8.43
N ASP A 195 10.57 26.63 8.56
CA ASP A 195 11.66 25.65 8.45
C ASP A 195 11.48 24.47 9.43
N HIS A 196 10.84 24.75 10.57
CA HIS A 196 10.52 23.76 11.59
C HIS A 196 9.51 22.73 11.07
N LEU A 197 8.42 23.18 10.44
CA LEU A 197 7.47 22.27 9.79
C LEU A 197 8.09 21.53 8.60
N GLU A 198 8.96 22.17 7.82
CA GLU A 198 9.68 21.49 6.74
C GLU A 198 10.50 20.31 7.27
N ALA A 199 11.23 20.51 8.38
CA ALA A 199 12.00 19.44 9.00
C ALA A 199 11.10 18.29 9.50
N TYR A 200 9.93 18.60 10.06
CA TYR A 200 8.94 17.59 10.44
C TYR A 200 8.38 16.81 9.24
N PHE A 201 8.04 17.50 8.15
CA PHE A 201 7.58 16.83 6.93
C PHE A 201 8.65 15.92 6.34
N GLY A 202 9.92 16.33 6.41
CA GLY A 202 11.05 15.48 6.02
C GLY A 202 11.10 14.15 6.77
N LEU A 203 10.72 14.11 8.06
CA LEU A 203 10.61 12.86 8.82
C LEU A 203 9.47 11.99 8.30
N LEU A 204 8.29 12.58 8.08
CA LEU A 204 7.08 11.87 7.66
C LEU A 204 7.22 11.32 6.22
N GLU A 205 7.95 12.03 5.36
CA GLU A 205 8.36 11.55 4.05
C GLU A 205 9.34 10.37 4.12
N GLY A 206 10.29 10.43 5.06
CA GLY A 206 11.21 9.33 5.34
C GLY A 206 10.47 8.07 5.77
N ASP A 207 9.52 8.23 6.70
CA ASP A 207 8.72 7.13 7.24
C ASP A 207 7.79 6.50 6.19
N ALA A 208 7.28 7.29 5.23
CA ALA A 208 6.42 6.80 4.16
C ALA A 208 7.16 6.16 2.97
N SER A 209 8.49 6.32 2.87
CA SER A 209 9.25 5.77 1.74
C SER A 209 9.14 4.24 1.65
N ILE A 210 9.22 3.53 2.78
CA ILE A 210 9.13 2.06 2.81
C ILE A 210 7.68 1.59 2.53
N PRO A 211 6.64 2.13 3.17
CA PRO A 211 5.25 1.80 2.84
C PRO A 211 4.90 1.97 1.35
N ILE A 212 5.35 3.04 0.71
CA ILE A 212 5.12 3.25 -0.73
C ILE A 212 5.79 2.15 -1.55
N GLU A 213 7.05 1.84 -1.25
CA GLU A 213 7.79 0.78 -1.94
C GLU A 213 7.14 -0.60 -1.75
N LYS A 214 6.67 -0.90 -0.54
CA LYS A 214 5.93 -2.13 -0.26
C LYS A 214 4.65 -2.24 -1.07
N ILE A 215 3.86 -1.17 -1.16
CA ILE A 215 2.66 -1.16 -2.00
C ILE A 215 3.00 -1.48 -3.46
N LEU A 216 4.00 -0.81 -4.01
CA LEU A 216 4.43 -1.01 -5.41
C LEU A 216 4.97 -2.43 -5.63
N ASN A 217 5.68 -2.98 -4.64
CA ASN A 217 6.20 -4.35 -4.66
C ASN A 217 5.17 -5.41 -4.24
N ARG A 218 3.93 -5.01 -3.93
CA ARG A 218 2.83 -5.89 -3.51
C ARG A 218 3.13 -6.64 -2.20
N GLU A 219 3.86 -5.99 -1.30
CA GLU A 219 4.14 -6.47 0.04
C GLU A 219 3.08 -5.95 1.03
N PRO A 220 2.73 -6.74 2.05
CA PRO A 220 1.76 -6.32 3.05
C PRO A 220 2.29 -5.16 3.89
N LEU A 221 1.37 -4.24 4.21
CA LEU A 221 1.62 -3.15 5.13
C LEU A 221 1.21 -3.53 6.54
N PHE A 222 2.14 -3.33 7.47
CA PHE A 222 1.84 -3.40 8.90
C PHE A 222 1.09 -2.15 9.36
N GLN A 223 0.45 -2.24 10.52
CA GLN A 223 -0.36 -1.14 11.06
C GLN A 223 0.43 0.18 11.15
N SER A 224 1.69 0.13 11.61
CA SER A 224 2.57 1.30 11.70
C SER A 224 2.94 1.87 10.33
N GLU A 225 3.13 1.01 9.33
CA GLU A 225 3.43 1.39 7.95
C GLU A 225 2.22 2.02 7.26
N LYS A 226 1.03 1.45 7.48
CA LYS A 226 -0.24 2.05 7.05
C LYS A 226 -0.43 3.42 7.68
N THR A 227 -0.15 3.56 8.97
CA THR A 227 -0.24 4.84 9.70
C THR A 227 0.72 5.88 9.11
N ALA A 228 1.98 5.49 8.86
CA ALA A 228 2.98 6.37 8.25
C ALA A 228 2.54 6.87 6.86
N LEU A 229 1.98 5.98 6.04
CA LEU A 229 1.49 6.36 4.71
C LEU A 229 0.25 7.26 4.78
N VAL A 230 -0.70 6.98 5.66
CA VAL A 230 -1.86 7.86 5.88
C VAL A 230 -1.40 9.26 6.32
N GLY A 231 -0.45 9.33 7.26
CA GLY A 231 0.16 10.60 7.68
C GLY A 231 0.78 11.36 6.52
N PHE A 232 1.53 10.67 5.66
CA PHE A 232 2.10 11.26 4.45
C PHE A 232 1.02 11.81 3.51
N ILE A 233 -0.04 11.04 3.24
CA ILE A 233 -1.15 11.44 2.35
C ILE A 233 -1.84 12.71 2.88
N VAL A 234 -2.15 12.75 4.19
CA VAL A 234 -2.76 13.92 4.84
C VAL A 234 -1.85 15.13 4.74
N ILE A 235 -0.54 14.97 4.94
CA ILE A 235 0.40 16.08 4.88
C ILE A 235 0.58 16.61 3.46
N GLN A 236 0.59 15.74 2.43
CA GLN A 236 0.57 16.20 1.04
C GLN A 236 -0.62 17.12 0.76
N ARG A 237 -1.77 16.86 1.38
CA ARG A 237 -2.94 17.72 1.28
C ARG A 237 -2.76 19.05 1.97
N LEU A 238 -2.33 19.02 3.24
CA LEU A 238 -2.24 20.22 4.06
C LEU A 238 -1.22 21.20 3.47
N ARG A 239 -0.04 20.72 3.08
CA ARG A 239 1.03 21.56 2.51
C ARG A 239 0.81 22.02 1.07
N ASN A 240 -0.31 21.65 0.46
CA ASN A 240 -0.60 22.04 -0.90
C ASN A 240 -0.92 23.55 -0.97
N PRO A 241 -0.21 24.36 -1.79
CA PRO A 241 -0.40 25.82 -1.83
C PRO A 241 -1.84 26.24 -2.15
N HIS A 242 -2.54 25.46 -2.96
CA HIS A 242 -3.93 25.76 -3.31
C HIS A 242 -4.89 25.41 -2.16
N PHE A 243 -4.64 24.35 -1.39
CA PHE A 243 -5.37 24.10 -0.15
C PHE A 243 -5.15 25.23 0.86
N MET A 244 -3.90 25.68 1.03
CA MET A 244 -3.55 26.79 1.91
C MET A 244 -4.30 28.08 1.55
N LYS A 245 -4.31 28.45 0.27
CA LYS A 245 -5.07 29.62 -0.23
C LYS A 245 -6.57 29.50 0.02
N LYS A 246 -7.14 28.31 -0.15
CA LYS A 246 -8.57 28.07 0.14
C LYS A 246 -8.88 28.19 1.62
N LEU A 247 -8.01 27.64 2.47
CA LEU A 247 -8.12 27.75 3.91
C LEU A 247 -8.05 29.21 4.34
N GLU A 248 -7.05 29.95 3.86
CA GLU A 248 -6.88 31.39 4.08
C GLU A 248 -8.16 32.15 3.74
N ALA A 249 -8.69 31.98 2.52
CA ALA A 249 -9.93 32.65 2.11
C ALA A 249 -11.14 32.29 2.99
N GLY A 250 -11.21 31.05 3.49
CA GLY A 250 -12.27 30.59 4.38
C GLY A 250 -12.18 31.18 5.79
N ILE A 251 -10.97 31.41 6.30
CA ILE A 251 -10.75 31.95 7.66
C ILE A 251 -10.63 33.48 7.69
N SER A 252 -10.37 34.13 6.55
CA SER A 252 -10.23 35.59 6.47
C SER A 252 -11.36 36.37 7.16
N PRO A 253 -12.66 36.02 6.99
CA PRO A 253 -13.74 36.76 7.64
C PRO A 253 -13.66 36.70 9.17
N LEU A 254 -13.29 35.54 9.72
CA LEU A 254 -13.14 35.33 11.16
C LEU A 254 -11.95 36.13 11.70
N ILE A 255 -10.83 36.14 10.98
CA ILE A 255 -9.65 36.92 11.37
C ILE A 255 -9.97 38.42 11.41
N ILE A 256 -10.65 38.93 10.38
CA ILE A 256 -11.05 40.35 10.33
C ILE A 256 -11.94 40.69 11.53
N GLN A 257 -12.88 39.80 11.88
CA GLN A 257 -13.80 40.00 13.00
C GLN A 257 -13.10 39.97 14.37
N GLU A 258 -12.21 39.01 14.60
CA GLU A 258 -11.63 38.75 15.93
C GLU A 258 -10.37 39.59 16.21
N VAL A 259 -9.55 39.86 15.20
CA VAL A 259 -8.23 40.52 15.38
C VAL A 259 -7.96 41.68 14.41
N GLY A 260 -8.88 41.96 13.48
CA GLY A 260 -8.81 43.10 12.57
C GLY A 260 -8.11 42.85 11.23
N HIS A 261 -8.36 43.73 10.26
CA HIS A 261 -7.86 43.62 8.88
C HIS A 261 -6.33 43.69 8.78
N GLU A 262 -5.65 44.39 9.69
CA GLU A 262 -4.19 44.49 9.70
C GLU A 262 -3.52 43.12 9.85
N LYS A 263 -4.09 42.23 10.67
CA LYS A 263 -3.55 40.88 10.89
C LYS A 263 -3.72 39.94 9.70
N LEU A 264 -4.75 40.15 8.88
CA LEU A 264 -4.90 39.41 7.63
C LEU A 264 -3.76 39.72 6.64
N LEU A 265 -3.21 40.93 6.68
CA LEU A 265 -2.11 41.36 5.79
C LEU A 265 -0.72 41.00 6.34
N ASP A 266 -0.63 40.57 7.60
CA ASP A 266 0.61 40.15 8.25
C ASP A 266 0.94 38.70 7.86
N SER A 267 1.92 38.51 6.98
CA SER A 267 2.32 37.19 6.49
C SER A 267 2.79 36.25 7.59
N ASN A 268 3.42 36.78 8.65
CA ASN A 268 3.90 35.96 9.76
C ASN A 268 2.73 35.50 10.63
N TYR A 269 1.74 36.37 10.84
CA TYR A 269 0.51 36.00 11.52
C TYR A 269 -0.26 34.95 10.73
N MET A 270 -0.46 35.15 9.43
CA MET A 270 -1.18 34.19 8.57
C MET A 270 -0.47 32.84 8.47
N GLN A 271 0.87 32.84 8.43
CA GLN A 271 1.65 31.61 8.56
C GLN A 271 1.39 30.94 9.91
N ALA A 272 1.48 31.66 11.04
CA ALA A 272 1.24 31.08 12.36
C ALA A 272 -0.19 30.52 12.52
N VAL A 273 -1.20 31.22 11.99
CA VAL A 273 -2.59 30.74 11.98
C VAL A 273 -2.69 29.44 11.17
N TYR A 274 -2.10 29.40 10.00
CA TYR A 274 -2.04 28.17 9.21
C TYR A 274 -1.32 27.04 9.96
N GLU A 275 -0.19 27.33 10.61
CA GLU A 275 0.58 26.32 11.34
C GLU A 275 -0.15 25.75 12.57
N SER A 276 -1.12 26.49 13.13
CA SER A 276 -1.96 25.99 14.22
C SER A 276 -2.79 24.75 13.83
N ILE A 277 -3.09 24.54 12.54
CA ILE A 277 -3.82 23.34 12.10
C ILE A 277 -3.02 22.06 12.37
N TYR A 278 -1.69 22.16 12.45
CA TYR A 278 -0.79 21.03 12.69
C TYR A 278 -0.86 20.53 14.14
N THR A 279 -1.41 21.34 15.05
CA THR A 279 -1.63 20.97 16.45
C THR A 279 -3.05 20.45 16.71
N GLU A 280 -3.95 20.52 15.73
CA GLU A 280 -5.36 20.13 15.88
C GLU A 280 -5.60 18.65 15.59
N ASN A 281 -5.47 17.82 16.63
CA ASN A 281 -5.67 16.37 16.54
C ASN A 281 -7.02 15.96 15.93
N LYS A 282 -8.08 16.75 16.17
CA LYS A 282 -9.42 16.47 15.62
C LYS A 282 -9.43 16.59 14.09
N LEU A 283 -8.82 17.63 13.54
CA LEU A 283 -8.69 17.83 12.10
C LEU A 283 -7.94 16.67 11.45
N TYR A 284 -6.81 16.25 12.05
CA TYR A 284 -6.05 15.10 11.56
C TYR A 284 -6.88 13.82 11.59
N ALA A 285 -7.61 13.57 12.66
CA ALA A 285 -8.47 12.39 12.76
C ALA A 285 -9.56 12.40 11.68
N GLU A 286 -10.17 13.54 11.40
CA GLU A 286 -11.19 13.70 10.35
C GLU A 286 -10.62 13.46 8.94
N LEU A 287 -9.39 13.91 8.66
CA LEU A 287 -8.72 13.70 7.38
C LEU A 287 -8.20 12.26 7.21
N ALA A 288 -7.64 11.70 8.28
CA ALA A 288 -6.98 10.40 8.27
C ALA A 288 -7.97 9.23 8.31
N LYS A 289 -9.05 9.35 9.08
CA LYS A 289 -9.98 8.23 9.32
C LYS A 289 -10.59 7.65 8.03
N PRO A 290 -11.09 8.45 7.07
CA PRO A 290 -11.61 7.89 5.82
C PRO A 290 -10.54 7.14 5.01
N ILE A 291 -9.29 7.61 5.08
CA ILE A 291 -8.16 6.96 4.40
C ILE A 291 -7.81 5.65 5.12
N PHE A 292 -7.85 5.67 6.44
CA PHE A 292 -7.52 4.52 7.27
C PHE A 292 -8.57 3.40 7.15
N ASP A 293 -9.84 3.77 7.20
CA ASP A 293 -10.98 2.84 7.22
C ASP A 293 -11.43 2.40 5.82
N GLY A 294 -11.11 3.18 4.78
CA GLY A 294 -11.48 2.88 3.40
C GLY A 294 -10.75 1.68 2.82
N ASP A 295 -11.34 1.06 1.78
CA ASP A 295 -10.70 0.00 1.01
C ASP A 295 -9.62 0.57 0.08
N TRP A 296 -8.45 -0.08 0.02
CA TRP A 296 -7.29 0.42 -0.72
C TRP A 296 -7.15 -0.35 -2.02
N VAL A 297 -7.08 0.38 -3.12
CA VAL A 297 -6.96 -0.17 -4.47
C VAL A 297 -5.76 0.47 -5.17
N ILE A 298 -4.96 -0.34 -5.84
CA ILE A 298 -3.94 0.10 -6.79
C ILE A 298 -4.53 -0.01 -8.19
N LEU A 299 -4.70 1.15 -8.81
CA LEU A 299 -5.10 1.26 -10.20
C LEU A 299 -3.85 1.18 -11.05
N LYS A 300 -3.79 0.18 -11.91
CA LYS A 300 -2.65 -0.07 -12.79
C LYS A 300 -3.04 0.19 -14.23
N SER A 301 -2.31 1.09 -14.85
CA SER A 301 -2.40 1.42 -16.27
C SER A 301 -1.40 0.57 -17.07
N LYS A 302 -1.77 0.16 -18.28
CA LYS A 302 -0.89 -0.48 -19.26
C LYS A 302 0.03 0.53 -19.93
N THR A 303 -0.38 1.80 -19.94
CA THR A 303 0.36 2.91 -20.52
C THR A 303 0.80 3.90 -19.43
N SER A 304 1.81 4.73 -19.72
CA SER A 304 2.26 5.78 -18.78
C SER A 304 1.32 7.01 -18.78
N ILE A 305 0.01 6.80 -18.64
CA ILE A 305 -1.02 7.84 -18.72
C ILE A 305 -1.22 8.58 -17.39
N VAL A 306 -0.73 8.01 -16.28
CA VAL A 306 -0.87 8.63 -14.95
C VAL A 306 -0.01 9.90 -14.93
N VAL A 307 -0.63 11.00 -14.53
CA VAL A 307 0.03 12.30 -14.38
C VAL A 307 0.08 12.72 -12.92
N LEU A 308 1.12 13.46 -12.53
CA LEU A 308 1.27 13.96 -11.17
C LEU A 308 0.75 15.40 -11.10
N PRO A 309 -0.43 15.67 -10.53
CA PRO A 309 -0.94 17.02 -10.42
C PRO A 309 -0.11 17.82 -9.42
N ASP A 310 -0.06 19.14 -9.60
CA ASP A 310 0.48 20.09 -8.59
C ASP A 310 -0.28 20.03 -7.25
N THR A 311 -1.44 19.37 -7.21
CA THR A 311 -2.15 19.02 -5.97
C THR A 311 -1.57 17.82 -5.23
N SER A 312 -0.72 17.01 -5.86
CA SER A 312 -0.12 15.75 -5.38
C SER A 312 -1.14 14.65 -5.09
N VAL A 313 -2.13 14.92 -4.24
CA VAL A 313 -3.18 14.01 -3.81
C VAL A 313 -4.54 14.66 -4.02
N ILE A 314 -5.49 13.90 -4.56
CA ILE A 314 -6.86 14.33 -4.80
C ILE A 314 -7.74 13.81 -3.68
N PHE A 315 -8.52 14.71 -3.09
CA PHE A 315 -9.55 14.41 -2.11
C PHE A 315 -10.89 14.78 -2.75
N GLY A 316 -11.74 13.80 -2.96
CA GLY A 316 -13.07 14.01 -3.53
C GLY A 316 -14.16 13.38 -2.67
N LYS A 317 -15.41 13.51 -3.11
CA LYS A 317 -16.57 12.92 -2.46
C LYS A 317 -17.39 12.12 -3.45
N TYR A 318 -17.82 10.93 -3.04
CA TYR A 318 -18.77 10.10 -3.77
C TYR A 318 -19.89 9.73 -2.80
N LYS A 319 -21.14 10.04 -3.17
CA LYS A 319 -22.33 9.87 -2.28
C LYS A 319 -22.13 10.46 -0.87
N GLY A 320 -21.45 11.61 -0.78
CA GLY A 320 -21.17 12.31 0.49
C GLY A 320 -19.95 11.82 1.27
N HIS A 321 -19.36 10.68 0.89
CA HIS A 321 -18.21 10.07 1.57
C HIS A 321 -16.90 10.35 0.83
N GLN A 322 -15.80 10.52 1.58
CA GLN A 322 -14.52 10.91 1.01
C GLN A 322 -13.82 9.74 0.31
N TYR A 323 -13.29 9.99 -0.90
CA TYR A 323 -12.32 9.13 -1.56
C TYR A 323 -11.00 9.87 -1.74
N VAL A 324 -9.91 9.13 -1.91
CA VAL A 324 -8.57 9.68 -2.15
C VAL A 324 -7.95 9.03 -3.38
N ILE A 325 -7.29 9.83 -4.22
CA ILE A 325 -6.45 9.34 -5.33
C ILE A 325 -5.05 9.96 -5.20
N MET A 326 -4.05 9.12 -5.11
CA MET A 326 -2.64 9.50 -5.04
C MET A 326 -1.86 8.80 -6.16
N PRO A 327 -1.34 9.54 -7.15
CA PRO A 327 -0.38 9.01 -8.12
C PRO A 327 0.89 8.54 -7.43
N LEU A 328 1.30 7.29 -7.68
CA LEU A 328 2.52 6.71 -7.13
C LEU A 328 3.65 6.72 -8.17
N THR A 329 3.34 6.27 -9.39
CA THR A 329 4.24 6.19 -10.54
C THR A 329 3.50 6.65 -11.81
N PRO A 330 4.15 6.76 -12.98
CA PRO A 330 3.48 7.04 -14.25
C PRO A 330 2.49 5.96 -14.72
N GLU A 331 2.49 4.78 -14.09
CA GLU A 331 1.60 3.66 -14.42
C GLU A 331 0.65 3.28 -13.27
N GLU A 332 0.91 3.70 -12.03
CA GLU A 332 0.18 3.22 -10.85
C GLU A 332 -0.31 4.36 -9.95
N CYS A 333 -1.58 4.26 -9.54
CA CYS A 333 -2.23 5.16 -8.59
C CYS A 333 -2.75 4.36 -7.39
N LEU A 334 -2.57 4.89 -6.18
CA LEU A 334 -3.35 4.47 -5.02
C LEU A 334 -4.69 5.19 -5.03
N CYS A 335 -5.77 4.43 -4.94
CA CYS A 335 -7.12 4.90 -4.70
C CYS A 335 -7.62 4.34 -3.36
N VAL A 336 -8.08 5.22 -2.47
CA VAL A 336 -8.79 4.82 -1.25
C VAL A 336 -10.26 5.10 -1.44
N LEU A 337 -11.05 4.03 -1.41
CA LEU A 337 -12.46 4.06 -1.69
C LEU A 337 -13.27 4.57 -0.49
N PRO A 338 -14.44 5.19 -0.74
CA PRO A 338 -15.31 5.74 0.29
C PRO A 338 -16.16 4.67 1.00
N VAL A 339 -15.71 3.42 0.99
CA VAL A 339 -16.38 2.27 1.59
C VAL A 339 -15.35 1.46 2.37
N PRO A 340 -15.73 0.86 3.51
CA PRO A 340 -14.84 -0.02 4.23
C PRO A 340 -14.54 -1.27 3.40
N PRO A 341 -13.37 -1.90 3.61
CA PRO A 341 -13.05 -3.14 2.93
C PRO A 341 -14.06 -4.23 3.31
N ILE A 342 -14.64 -4.87 2.31
CA ILE A 342 -15.64 -5.94 2.51
C ILE A 342 -15.00 -7.13 3.27
N GLN A 343 -13.71 -7.37 3.03
CA GLN A 343 -12.89 -8.31 3.80
C GLN A 343 -11.58 -7.63 4.24
N LYS A 344 -11.12 -7.90 5.47
CA LYS A 344 -9.79 -7.47 5.91
C LYS A 344 -8.71 -8.09 5.02
N ARG A 345 -7.98 -7.24 4.30
CA ARG A 345 -6.86 -7.61 3.42
C ARG A 345 -5.56 -7.02 3.97
N PHE A 346 -4.47 -7.76 3.78
CA PHE A 346 -3.12 -7.30 4.14
C PHE A 346 -2.46 -6.49 3.01
N PHE A 347 -3.00 -6.58 1.79
CA PHE A 347 -2.53 -5.88 0.59
C PHE A 347 -3.68 -5.08 -0.03
N PRO A 348 -3.38 -3.92 -0.64
CA PRO A 348 -4.34 -3.24 -1.51
C PRO A 348 -4.76 -4.14 -2.67
N HIS A 349 -6.01 -4.06 -3.08
CA HIS A 349 -6.50 -4.76 -4.27
C HIS A 349 -5.87 -4.16 -5.53
N ILE A 350 -5.58 -4.95 -6.56
CA ILE A 350 -4.97 -4.44 -7.80
C ILE A 350 -5.99 -4.57 -8.92
N ILE A 351 -6.32 -3.44 -9.54
CA ILE A 351 -7.23 -3.39 -10.69
C ILE A 351 -6.43 -2.88 -11.89
N GLU A 352 -6.33 -3.72 -12.93
CA GLU A 352 -5.82 -3.28 -14.22
C GLU A 352 -6.92 -2.54 -14.97
N LEU A 353 -6.65 -1.29 -15.34
CA LEU A 353 -7.62 -0.46 -16.04
C LEU A 353 -7.67 -0.83 -17.52
N ASP A 354 -8.85 -0.69 -18.10
CA ASP A 354 -9.02 -0.64 -19.55
C ASP A 354 -8.83 0.80 -20.07
N ASP A 355 -8.82 0.96 -21.39
CA ASP A 355 -8.59 2.26 -22.04
C ASP A 355 -9.60 3.33 -21.61
N THR A 356 -10.84 2.93 -21.25
CA THR A 356 -11.88 3.86 -20.81
C THR A 356 -11.55 4.41 -19.43
N PHE A 357 -11.25 3.53 -18.47
CA PHE A 357 -10.93 3.94 -17.10
C PHE A 357 -9.52 4.52 -16.96
N GLU A 358 -8.57 4.13 -17.82
CA GLU A 358 -7.28 4.83 -17.97
C GLU A 358 -7.51 6.30 -18.34
N ASN A 359 -8.38 6.55 -19.33
CA ASN A 359 -8.72 7.91 -19.70
C ASN A 359 -9.48 8.65 -18.57
N TYR A 360 -10.40 7.98 -17.86
CA TYR A 360 -11.06 8.62 -16.71
C TYR A 360 -10.07 9.00 -15.62
N LEU A 361 -9.13 8.12 -15.28
CA LEU A 361 -8.08 8.41 -14.31
C LEU A 361 -7.25 9.60 -14.77
N PHE A 362 -6.83 9.63 -16.04
CA PHE A 362 -6.13 10.78 -16.61
C PHE A 362 -6.92 12.08 -16.50
N GLN A 363 -8.21 12.09 -16.89
CA GLN A 363 -9.06 13.28 -16.80
C GLN A 363 -9.18 13.75 -15.35
N ILE A 364 -9.39 12.84 -14.40
CA ILE A 364 -9.47 13.18 -12.97
C ILE A 364 -8.18 13.85 -12.52
N LEU A 365 -7.02 13.25 -12.80
CA LEU A 365 -5.72 13.76 -12.38
C LEU A 365 -5.40 15.13 -13.00
N ALA A 366 -5.58 15.26 -14.31
CA ALA A 366 -5.26 16.48 -15.04
C ALA A 366 -6.26 17.63 -14.75
N LEU A 367 -7.54 17.33 -14.56
CA LEU A 367 -8.54 18.33 -14.18
C LEU A 367 -8.38 18.77 -12.73
N ALA A 368 -7.96 17.87 -11.83
CA ALA A 368 -7.72 18.18 -10.41
C ALA A 368 -6.51 19.08 -10.16
N SER A 369 -5.51 19.06 -11.06
CA SER A 369 -4.43 20.06 -11.04
C SER A 369 -4.99 21.47 -10.90
N ASN A 370 -4.27 22.38 -10.28
CA ASN A 370 -4.62 23.79 -10.30
C ASN A 370 -4.14 24.43 -11.60
N GLU A 371 -2.83 24.46 -11.83
CA GLU A 371 -2.21 25.09 -13.00
C GLU A 371 -1.58 24.07 -13.94
N ASP A 372 -0.91 23.06 -13.38
CA ASP A 372 -0.12 22.11 -14.15
C ASP A 372 -0.02 20.73 -13.51
N PHE A 373 0.51 19.81 -14.30
CA PHE A 373 0.88 18.46 -13.87
C PHE A 373 2.18 18.03 -14.54
N LEU A 374 2.84 17.02 -13.97
CA LEU A 374 3.95 16.33 -14.59
C LEU A 374 3.47 15.09 -15.35
N CYS A 375 4.11 14.87 -16.48
CA CYS A 375 3.82 13.83 -17.46
C CYS A 375 5.15 13.26 -17.99
N LEU A 376 5.17 11.99 -18.42
CA LEU A 376 6.27 11.45 -19.22
C LEU A 376 6.18 11.94 -20.67
N LYS A 377 7.31 11.91 -21.40
CA LYS A 377 7.38 12.42 -22.77
C LYS A 377 6.34 11.80 -23.71
N ASP A 378 6.19 10.49 -23.59
CA ASP A 378 5.40 9.67 -24.51
C ASP A 378 4.06 9.27 -23.87
N ALA A 379 3.62 9.98 -22.83
CA ALA A 379 2.32 9.79 -22.20
C ALA A 379 1.21 10.08 -23.23
N PRO A 380 0.20 9.21 -23.39
CA PRO A 380 -0.90 9.41 -24.32
C PRO A 380 -1.89 10.44 -23.75
N LEU A 381 -1.54 11.72 -23.85
CA LEU A 381 -2.32 12.82 -23.27
C LEU A 381 -3.55 13.10 -24.13
N ASN A 382 -4.73 12.74 -23.61
CA ASN A 382 -6.00 13.07 -24.24
C ASN A 382 -6.36 14.55 -24.04
N PRO A 383 -7.18 15.14 -24.94
CA PRO A 383 -7.74 16.46 -24.70
C PRO A 383 -8.55 16.50 -23.39
N LEU A 384 -8.41 17.59 -22.64
CA LEU A 384 -9.19 17.77 -21.41
C LEU A 384 -10.64 18.11 -21.76
N ASN A 385 -11.57 17.24 -21.37
CA ASN A 385 -13.00 17.41 -21.59
C ASN A 385 -13.79 17.04 -20.33
N GLY A 386 -15.06 17.41 -20.26
CA GLY A 386 -15.95 16.99 -19.18
C GLY A 386 -15.76 17.66 -17.81
N ASP A 387 -16.37 17.03 -16.81
CA ASP A 387 -16.41 17.42 -15.41
C ASP A 387 -15.71 16.34 -14.57
N ILE A 388 -14.80 16.75 -13.70
CA ILE A 388 -14.08 15.87 -12.78
C ILE A 388 -15.03 15.03 -11.93
N ALA A 389 -16.18 15.58 -11.52
CA ALA A 389 -17.14 14.87 -10.71
C ALA A 389 -17.73 13.67 -11.46
N LEU A 390 -18.05 13.83 -12.75
CA LEU A 390 -18.62 12.78 -13.57
C LEU A 390 -17.64 11.61 -13.78
N PHE A 391 -16.37 11.91 -14.10
CA PHE A 391 -15.36 10.87 -14.25
C PHE A 391 -15.06 10.17 -12.91
N SER A 392 -15.00 10.94 -11.83
CA SER A 392 -14.75 10.40 -10.50
C SER A 392 -15.88 9.49 -10.05
N ASP A 393 -17.14 9.89 -10.22
CA ASP A 393 -18.29 9.08 -9.86
C ASP A 393 -18.35 7.78 -10.66
N ALA A 394 -18.06 7.85 -11.96
CA ALA A 394 -18.02 6.66 -12.82
C ALA A 394 -16.87 5.71 -12.42
N LEU A 395 -15.67 6.22 -12.20
CA LEU A 395 -14.52 5.42 -11.77
C LEU A 395 -14.77 4.80 -10.39
N ILE A 396 -15.18 5.59 -9.40
CA ILE A 396 -15.41 5.09 -8.04
C ILE A 396 -16.54 4.06 -8.00
N SER A 397 -17.62 4.26 -8.78
CA SER A 397 -18.69 3.26 -8.90
C SER A 397 -18.17 1.95 -9.47
N PHE A 398 -17.41 2.01 -10.57
CA PHE A 398 -16.79 0.83 -11.19
C PHE A 398 -15.91 0.06 -10.20
N LEU A 399 -15.05 0.76 -9.44
CA LEU A 399 -14.15 0.10 -8.49
C LEU A 399 -14.91 -0.59 -7.35
N ILE A 400 -16.01 -0.01 -6.88
CA ILE A 400 -16.87 -0.63 -5.86
C ILE A 400 -17.55 -1.89 -6.42
N ASP A 401 -18.07 -1.82 -7.64
CA ASP A 401 -18.77 -2.94 -8.29
C ASP A 401 -17.81 -4.09 -8.62
N GLU A 402 -16.59 -3.78 -9.07
CA GLU A 402 -15.54 -4.75 -9.38
C GLU A 402 -15.15 -5.54 -8.11
N LEU A 403 -14.92 -4.83 -7.00
CA LEU A 403 -14.61 -5.44 -5.71
C LEU A 403 -15.73 -6.35 -5.20
N ALA A 404 -16.99 -5.98 -5.42
CA ALA A 404 -18.14 -6.80 -5.04
C ALA A 404 -18.24 -8.07 -5.91
N THR A 405 -17.90 -7.97 -7.19
CA THR A 405 -17.98 -9.08 -8.16
C THR A 405 -16.92 -10.14 -7.89
N ASP A 406 -15.68 -9.73 -7.62
CA ASP A 406 -14.59 -10.64 -7.28
C ASP A 406 -14.91 -11.53 -6.06
N GLU A 407 -15.60 -10.95 -5.06
CA GLU A 407 -16.06 -11.73 -3.92
C GLU A 407 -17.15 -12.74 -4.26
N SER A 408 -18.08 -12.39 -5.15
CA SER A 408 -19.14 -13.31 -5.55
C SER A 408 -18.57 -14.56 -6.23
N MET A 409 -17.47 -14.39 -7.00
CA MET A 409 -16.74 -15.50 -7.60
C MET A 409 -16.00 -16.34 -6.56
N GLU A 410 -15.39 -15.73 -5.53
CA GLU A 410 -14.77 -16.48 -4.43
C GLU A 410 -15.79 -17.25 -3.58
N LYS A 411 -16.92 -16.62 -3.23
CA LYS A 411 -18.00 -17.25 -2.47
C LYS A 411 -18.71 -18.34 -3.29
N GLY A 412 -18.88 -18.17 -4.59
CA GLY A 412 -19.42 -19.20 -5.50
C GLY A 412 -18.51 -20.43 -5.60
N LYS A 413 -17.18 -20.24 -5.59
CA LYS A 413 -16.21 -21.34 -5.50
C LYS A 413 -16.25 -22.07 -4.15
N LYS A 414 -16.53 -21.36 -3.04
CA LYS A 414 -16.70 -21.98 -1.71
C LYS A 414 -18.08 -22.63 -1.51
N GLY A 415 -19.16 -22.05 -2.05
CA GLY A 415 -20.53 -22.54 -1.92
C GLY A 415 -20.85 -23.80 -2.72
N LYS A 416 -20.11 -24.06 -3.81
CA LYS A 416 -20.19 -25.34 -4.54
C LYS A 416 -19.45 -26.50 -3.86
N ARG A 417 -18.71 -26.26 -2.77
CA ARG A 417 -18.04 -27.31 -1.97
C ARG A 417 -18.87 -27.83 -0.79
N GLY A 418 -20.10 -27.34 -0.59
CA GLY A 418 -20.92 -27.66 0.60
C GLY A 418 -22.23 -28.43 0.35
N LYS A 419 -22.50 -28.91 -0.86
CA LYS A 419 -23.71 -29.70 -1.16
C LYS A 419 -23.36 -30.95 -1.98
N GLY A 420 -22.75 -31.93 -1.31
CA GLY A 420 -22.65 -33.30 -1.77
C GLY A 420 -23.19 -34.20 -0.66
N ASP A 421 -24.43 -34.62 -0.84
CA ASP A 421 -25.07 -35.84 -0.32
C ASP A 421 -24.95 -36.16 1.18
N ALA A 422 -25.85 -35.56 1.95
CA ALA A 422 -26.49 -36.26 3.06
C ALA A 422 -27.78 -36.90 2.54
N THR A 423 -27.66 -38.08 1.92
CA THR A 423 -28.79 -39.00 1.72
C THR A 423 -28.29 -40.43 1.79
N LEU A 424 -28.76 -41.10 2.86
CA LEU A 424 -28.73 -42.53 3.20
C LEU A 424 -27.38 -43.14 3.59
#